data_AF-X1G4G3-F1
#
_entry.id   AF-X1G4G3-F1
#
_cell.length_a   1.000
_cell.length_b   1.000
_cell.length_c   1.000
_cell.angle_alpha   90.00
_cell.angle_beta   90.00
_cell.angle_gamma   90.00
#
_symmetry.space_group_name_H-M   'P 1'
#
loop_
_entity.id
_entity.type
_entity.pdbx_description
1 polymer ?
#
loop_
_entity_poly.entity_id
_entity_poly.type
_entity_poly.pdbx_seq_one_letter_code
_entity_poly.pdbx_strand_id
1 'polypeptide(L)' 'LAKAVGVRRETILYMEKGKYNPSLKLAHDVAKTLKTTIEDLFIFEDEDKNVDFSHSVLS' A
#
# COMPACT_ATOMS: atom_id res chain seq x y z
N LEU A 1 -2.78 -14.18 -10.48
CA LEU A 1 -1.85 -13.19 -9.89
C LEU A 1 -0.64 -13.85 -9.23
N ALA A 2 -0.74 -14.51 -8.07
CA ALA A 2 0.39 -15.06 -7.31
C ALA A 2 1.51 -15.74 -8.14
N LYS A 3 1.13 -16.68 -9.03
CA LYS A 3 2.07 -17.37 -9.93
C LYS A 3 2.80 -16.42 -10.89
N ALA A 4 2.11 -15.41 -11.41
CA ALA A 4 2.67 -14.44 -12.35
C ALA A 4 3.69 -13.50 -11.67
N VAL A 5 3.49 -13.21 -10.39
CA VAL A 5 4.39 -12.36 -9.58
C VAL A 5 5.42 -13.16 -8.79
N GLY A 6 5.42 -14.50 -8.90
CA GLY A 6 6.38 -15.37 -8.22
C GLY A 6 6.21 -15.46 -6.69
N VAL A 7 5.00 -15.25 -6.17
CA VAL A 7 4.71 -15.31 -4.73
C VAL A 7 3.74 -16.44 -4.37
N ARG A 8 3.65 -16.76 -3.07
CA ARG A 8 2.65 -17.71 -2.56
C ARG A 8 1.24 -17.13 -2.70
N ARG A 9 0.24 -18.00 -2.83
CA ARG A 9 -1.17 -17.58 -2.90
C ARG A 9 -1.60 -16.81 -1.64
N GLU A 10 -1.10 -17.23 -0.48
CA GLU A 10 -1.34 -16.54 0.79
C GLU A 10 -0.79 -15.10 0.81
N THR A 11 0.31 -14.82 0.13
CA THR A 11 0.87 -13.45 0.03
C THR A 11 -0.14 -12.50 -0.62
N ILE A 12 -0.75 -12.93 -1.72
CA ILE A 12 -1.81 -12.14 -2.38
C ILE A 12 -3.02 -11.98 -1.45
N LEU A 13 -3.44 -13.05 -0.78
CA LEU A 13 -4.57 -13.01 0.15
C LEU A 13 -4.37 -12.01 1.30
N TYR A 14 -3.16 -11.94 1.88
CA TYR A 14 -2.87 -10.99 2.95
C TYR A 14 -2.80 -9.56 2.44
N MET A 15 -2.27 -9.36 1.23
CA MET A 15 -2.22 -8.05 0.58
C MET A 15 -3.62 -7.52 0.29
N GLU A 16 -4.52 -8.36 -0.24
CA GLU A 16 -5.94 -8.00 -0.48
C GLU A 16 -6.70 -7.68 0.81
N LYS A 17 -6.30 -8.28 1.93
CA LYS A 17 -6.89 -8.00 3.26
C LYS A 17 -6.25 -6.79 3.96
N GLY A 18 -5.28 -6.11 3.34
CA GLY A 18 -4.50 -5.05 3.99
C GLY A 18 -3.65 -5.52 5.18
N LYS A 19 -3.48 -6.84 5.36
CA LYS A 19 -2.74 -7.44 6.49
C LYS A 19 -1.25 -7.61 6.22
N TYR A 20 -0.80 -7.14 5.06
CA TYR A 20 0.57 -7.29 4.61
C TYR A 20 0.99 -6.04 3.86
N ASN A 21 2.11 -5.46 4.29
CA ASN A 21 2.76 -4.37 3.59
C ASN A 21 3.77 -4.96 2.58
N PRO A 22 3.48 -4.95 1.27
CA PRO A 22 4.40 -5.50 0.27
C PRO A 22 5.69 -4.69 0.19
N SER A 23 6.79 -5.33 -0.20
CA SER A 23 7.99 -4.60 -0.59
C SER A 23 7.74 -3.78 -1.85
N LEU A 24 8.50 -2.70 -2.05
CA LEU A 24 8.40 -1.85 -3.26
C LEU A 24 8.53 -2.68 -4.55
N LYS A 25 9.43 -3.66 -4.56
CA LYS A 25 9.61 -4.59 -5.68
C LYS A 25 8.35 -5.40 -5.96
N LEU A 26 7.73 -5.96 -4.92
CA LEU A 26 6.51 -6.74 -5.07
C LEU A 26 5.33 -5.86 -5.52
N ALA A 27 5.17 -4.67 -4.94
CA ALA A 27 4.17 -3.70 -5.36
C ALA A 27 4.31 -3.36 -6.85
N HIS A 28 5.53 -3.06 -7.30
CA HIS A 28 5.85 -2.82 -8.71
C HIS A 28 5.53 -4.03 -9.60
N ASP A 29 5.93 -5.23 -9.21
CA ASP A 29 5.72 -6.43 -10.02
C ASP A 29 4.21 -6.78 -10.14
N VAL A 30 3.42 -6.52 -9.10
CA VAL A 30 1.95 -6.63 -9.14
C VAL A 30 1.35 -5.58 -10.09
N ALA A 31 1.74 -4.31 -9.95
CA ALA A 31 1.25 -3.22 -10.81
C ALA A 31 1.54 -3.50 -12.29
N LYS A 32 2.78 -3.89 -12.61
CA LYS A 32 3.18 -4.31 -13.95
C LYS A 32 2.38 -5.50 -14.48
N THR A 33 2.13 -6.50 -13.64
CA THR A 33 1.34 -7.69 -14.02
C THR A 33 -0.11 -7.33 -14.33
N LEU A 34 -0.69 -6.39 -13.58
CA LEU A 34 -2.05 -5.91 -13.75
C LEU A 34 -2.18 -4.79 -14.80
N LYS A 35 -1.07 -4.34 -15.40
CA LYS A 35 -1.00 -3.24 -16.36
C LYS A 35 -1.60 -1.94 -15.79
N THR A 36 -1.29 -1.68 -14.52
CA THR A 36 -1.74 -0.50 -13.78
C THR A 36 -0.53 0.20 -13.14
N THR A 37 -0.75 1.35 -12.52
CA THR A 37 0.29 2.08 -11.75
C THR A 37 0.27 1.69 -10.28
N ILE A 38 1.30 2.08 -9.51
CA ILE A 38 1.32 1.82 -8.06
C ILE A 38 0.24 2.68 -7.37
N GLU A 39 0.05 3.89 -7.88
CA GLU A 39 -0.91 4.89 -7.42
C GLU A 39 -2.35 4.40 -7.62
N ASP A 40 -2.64 3.72 -8.73
CA ASP A 40 -3.94 3.12 -8.99
C ASP A 40 -4.15 1.81 -8.22
N LEU A 41 -3.07 1.10 -7.87
CA LEU A 41 -3.12 -0.19 -7.18
C LEU A 41 -3.24 -0.05 -5.66
N PHE A 42 -2.64 1.00 -5.09
CA PHE A 42 -2.61 1.25 -3.65
C PHE A 42 -3.21 2.62 -3.35
N ILE A 43 -4.32 2.63 -2.61
CA ILE A 43 -4.94 3.84 -2.11
C ILE A 43 -4.24 4.19 -0.79
N PHE A 44 -3.48 5.28 -0.80
CA PHE A 44 -2.89 5.87 0.39
C PHE A 44 -3.88 6.90 0.91
N GLU A 45 -4.71 6.52 1.88
CA GLU A 45 -5.44 7.52 2.65
C GLU A 45 -4.42 8.28 3.49
N ASP A 46 -4.46 9.61 3.44
CA ASP A 46 -3.70 10.48 4.35
C ASP A 46 -4.29 10.35 5.77
N GLU A 47 -4.20 9.16 6.37
CA GLU A 47 -4.41 9.02 7.81
C GLU A 47 -3.22 9.71 8.52
N ASP A 48 -3.53 10.71 9.33
CA ASP A 48 -2.62 11.52 10.16
C ASP A 48 -1.90 12.73 9.52
N LYS A 49 -2.68 13.67 8.98
CA LYS A 49 -2.33 15.10 9.07
C LYS A 49 -3.40 15.95 9.74
N ASN A 50 -3.94 15.49 10.87
CA ASN A 50 -4.56 16.41 11.82
C ASN A 50 -3.46 16.93 12.77
N VAL A 51 -2.51 17.69 12.22
CA VAL A 51 -1.61 18.50 13.06
C VAL A 51 -2.43 19.70 13.50
N ASP A 52 -3.13 19.54 14.62
CA ASP A 52 -3.77 20.65 15.32
C ASP A 52 -2.67 21.58 15.86
N PHE A 53 -2.29 22.59 15.06
CA PHE A 53 -1.39 23.66 15.49
C PHE A 53 -2.05 24.63 16.49
N SER A 54 -3.30 24.40 16.91
CA SER A 54 -4.05 25.35 17.76
C SER A 54 -3.58 25.41 19.22
N HIS A 55 -2.68 24.52 19.66
CA HIS A 55 -2.26 24.45 21.07
C HIS A 55 -0.85 24.98 21.41
N SER A 56 -0.09 25.55 20.46
CA SER A 56 1.30 25.98 20.73
C SER A 56 1.51 27.49 20.93
N VAL A 57 0.47 28.29 21.20
CA VAL A 57 0.62 29.76 21.42
C VAL A 57 0.31 30.24 22.85
N LEU A 58 0.40 29.38 23.87
CA LEU A 58 0.22 29.81 25.27
C LEU A 58 1.31 29.36 26.27
N SER A 59 2.59 29.49 25.91
CA SER A 59 3.68 29.57 26.88
C SER A 59 4.79 30.48 26.38
#